data_AF-G7VRB4-F1
#
_entry.id   AF-G7VRB4-F1
#
_cell.length_a   1.000
_cell.length_b   1.000
_cell.length_c   1.000
_cell.angle_alpha   90.00
_cell.angle_beta   90.00
_cell.angle_gamma   90.00
#
_symmetry.space_group_name_H-M   'P 1'
#
loop_
_entity.id
_entity.type
_entity.pdbx_description
1 polymer ?
#
loop_
_entity_poly.entity_id
_entity_poly.type
_entity_poly.pdbx_seq_one_letter_code
_entity_poly.pdbx_strand_id
1 'polypeptide(L)'
;MQLGWEYGIKVADVKDIKVLMDRLAEALPRIDGYRMQRKKDGFILLQNNPDWPEALQVSVEEARNMEGLKDDEPYIYCLFHIGGEDAVKWRECMYRVLEEEECAAEWFEL
;
A
#
# COMPACT_ATOMS: atom_id res chain seq x y z
N MET A 1 16.64 1.10 -15.01
CA MET A 1 15.27 1.03 -14.45
C MET A 1 15.45 1.17 -12.95
N GLN A 2 14.91 2.21 -12.34
CA GLN A 2 14.83 2.24 -10.89
C GLN A 2 13.77 1.20 -10.53
N LEU A 3 14.16 0.19 -9.75
CA LEU A 3 13.24 -0.78 -9.16
C LEU A 3 12.19 0.02 -8.37
N GLY A 4 10.94 -0.43 -8.40
CA GLY A 4 9.86 0.18 -7.62
C GLY A 4 10.22 0.23 -6.13
N TRP A 5 9.51 1.06 -5.36
CA TRP A 5 9.71 1.08 -3.91
C TRP A 5 8.79 0.06 -3.26
N GLU A 6 9.37 -0.85 -2.48
CA GLU A 6 8.65 -1.90 -1.77
C GLU A 6 8.68 -1.59 -0.28
N TYR A 7 7.49 -1.54 0.31
CA TYR A 7 7.31 -1.28 1.73
C TYR A 7 6.29 -2.24 2.32
N GLY A 8 6.46 -2.54 3.60
CA GLY A 8 5.43 -3.11 4.44
C GLY A 8 4.94 -2.11 5.47
N ILE A 9 3.69 -2.25 5.88
CA ILE A 9 3.08 -1.53 6.99
C ILE A 9 2.60 -2.57 7.99
N LYS A 10 3.26 -2.63 9.13
CA LYS A 10 2.83 -3.43 10.27
C LYS A 10 1.70 -2.69 10.97
N VAL A 11 0.61 -3.40 11.26
CA VAL A 11 -0.57 -2.86 11.93
C VAL A 11 -0.79 -3.64 13.23
N ALA A 12 -0.99 -2.94 14.35
CA ALA A 12 -1.09 -3.57 15.67
C ALA A 12 -2.32 -4.48 15.86
N ASP A 13 -3.46 -4.19 15.20
CA ASP A 13 -4.67 -5.01 15.25
C ASP A 13 -5.14 -5.43 13.84
N VAL A 14 -5.27 -6.74 13.65
CA VAL A 14 -5.69 -7.36 12.39
C VAL A 14 -7.15 -7.04 12.05
N LYS A 15 -8.01 -6.75 13.03
CA LYS A 15 -9.40 -6.34 12.75
C LYS A 15 -9.45 -4.99 12.04
N ASP A 16 -8.46 -4.14 12.30
CA ASP A 16 -8.36 -2.82 11.70
C ASP A 16 -7.79 -2.89 10.28
N ILE A 17 -7.02 -3.94 9.95
CA ILE A 17 -6.34 -4.02 8.64
C ILE A 17 -7.31 -3.95 7.46
N LYS A 18 -8.50 -4.57 7.54
CA LYS A 18 -9.49 -4.53 6.45
C LYS A 18 -10.15 -3.17 6.32
N VAL A 19 -10.55 -2.57 7.45
CA VAL A 19 -11.16 -1.24 7.48
C VAL A 19 -10.16 -0.21 6.96
N LEU A 20 -8.92 -0.30 7.45
CA LEU A 20 -7.81 0.51 7.02
C LEU A 20 -7.54 0.34 5.52
N MET A 21 -7.69 -0.89 5.00
CA MET A 21 -7.47 -1.13 3.57
C MET A 21 -8.51 -0.41 2.70
N ASP A 22 -9.76 -0.39 3.15
CA ASP A 22 -10.82 0.39 2.50
C ASP A 22 -10.57 1.90 2.60
N ARG A 23 -10.12 2.38 3.76
CA ARG A 23 -9.76 3.79 3.97
C ARG A 23 -8.61 4.25 3.09
N LEU A 24 -7.54 3.46 3.01
CA LEU A 24 -6.39 3.76 2.16
C LEU A 24 -6.83 3.86 0.69
N ALA A 25 -7.68 2.95 0.23
CA ALA A 25 -8.21 3.02 -1.12
C ALA A 25 -9.11 4.25 -1.36
N GLU A 26 -9.94 4.64 -0.39
CA GLU A 26 -10.82 5.81 -0.50
C GLU A 26 -10.05 7.14 -0.48
N ALA A 27 -8.98 7.21 0.31
CA ALA A 27 -8.18 8.41 0.50
C ALA A 27 -7.24 8.70 -0.67
N LEU A 28 -6.85 7.68 -1.44
CA LEU A 28 -5.94 7.86 -2.56
C LEU A 28 -6.47 8.90 -3.54
N PRO A 29 -5.67 9.92 -3.89
CA PRO A 29 -6.13 11.00 -4.74
C PRO A 29 -6.51 10.45 -6.11
N ARG A 30 -7.64 10.92 -6.63
CA ARG A 30 -8.01 10.65 -8.02
C ARG A 30 -7.08 11.45 -8.93
N ILE A 31 -6.19 10.76 -9.61
CA ILE A 31 -5.26 11.35 -10.59
C ILE A 31 -5.69 10.93 -12.00
N ASP A 32 -5.76 11.90 -12.91
CA ASP A 32 -6.08 11.61 -14.31
C ASP A 32 -5.05 10.66 -14.94
N GLY A 33 -5.54 9.72 -15.73
CA GLY A 33 -4.69 8.67 -16.32
C GLY A 33 -4.48 7.46 -15.42
N TYR A 34 -4.93 7.50 -14.16
CA TYR A 34 -4.93 6.36 -13.26
C TYR A 34 -6.35 5.83 -13.00
N ARG A 35 -6.47 4.51 -12.82
CA ARG A 35 -7.72 3.82 -12.50
C ARG A 35 -7.50 2.78 -11.41
N MET A 36 -8.26 2.88 -10.33
CA MET A 36 -8.24 1.89 -9.28
C MET A 36 -8.97 0.60 -9.68
N GLN A 37 -8.36 -0.54 -9.38
CA GLN A 37 -8.98 -1.86 -9.44
C GLN A 37 -8.97 -2.47 -8.03
N ARG A 38 -10.15 -2.69 -7.45
CA ARG A 38 -10.30 -3.41 -6.18
C ARG A 38 -10.00 -4.90 -6.37
N LYS A 39 -9.31 -5.49 -5.41
CA LYS A 39 -9.03 -6.93 -5.27
C LYS A 39 -9.65 -7.43 -3.97
N LYS A 40 -9.65 -8.74 -3.76
CA LYS A 40 -10.21 -9.36 -2.55
C LYS A 40 -9.49 -8.89 -1.28
N ASP A 41 -8.17 -8.81 -1.35
CA ASP A 41 -7.30 -8.55 -0.20
C ASP A 41 -6.48 -7.25 -0.41
N GLY A 42 -6.98 -6.31 -1.23
CA GLY A 42 -6.24 -5.09 -1.56
C GLY A 42 -6.77 -4.34 -2.79
N PHE A 43 -5.92 -3.55 -3.42
CA PHE A 43 -6.21 -2.83 -4.66
C PHE A 43 -4.96 -2.54 -5.48
N ILE A 44 -5.17 -2.21 -6.76
CA ILE A 44 -4.13 -1.80 -7.70
C ILE A 44 -4.52 -0.48 -8.33
N LEU A 45 -3.61 0.49 -8.44
CA LEU A 45 -3.75 1.64 -9.31
C LEU A 45 -3.14 1.30 -10.67
N LEU A 46 -3.99 1.29 -11.70
CA LEU A 46 -3.58 1.08 -13.07
C LEU A 46 -3.30 2.41 -13.75
N GLN A 47 -2.29 2.47 -14.61
CA GLN A 47 -1.98 3.61 -15.48
C GLN A 47 -2.18 3.25 -16.96
N ASN A 48 -2.36 4.27 -17.80
CA ASN A 48 -2.50 4.10 -19.26
C ASN A 48 -1.13 3.84 -19.95
N ASN A 49 -0.35 2.90 -19.43
CA ASN A 49 0.88 2.41 -20.03
C ASN A 49 0.78 0.89 -20.19
N PRO A 50 0.73 0.35 -21.42
CA PRO A 50 0.54 -1.09 -21.64
C PRO A 50 1.76 -1.93 -21.23
N ASP A 51 2.97 -1.35 -21.21
CA ASP A 51 4.19 -2.07 -20.82
C ASP A 51 4.33 -2.16 -19.30
N TRP A 52 3.77 -1.17 -18.58
CA TRP A 52 3.78 -1.09 -17.12
C TRP A 52 2.42 -0.61 -16.61
N PRO A 53 1.39 -1.46 -16.66
CA PRO A 53 0.03 -1.03 -16.38
C PRO A 53 -0.22 -0.78 -14.90
N GLU A 54 0.57 -1.36 -14.00
CA GLU A 54 0.41 -1.23 -12.55
C GLU A 54 1.34 -0.12 -12.06
N ALA A 55 0.79 0.88 -11.38
CA ALA A 55 1.53 2.00 -10.82
C ALA A 55 1.73 1.88 -9.32
N LEU A 56 0.73 1.31 -8.63
CA LEU A 56 0.74 1.00 -7.21
C LEU A 56 -0.02 -0.29 -6.99
N GLN A 57 0.53 -1.21 -6.22
CA GLN A 57 -0.18 -2.33 -5.64
C GLN A 57 -0.17 -2.19 -4.13
N VAL A 58 -1.33 -2.40 -3.51
CA VAL A 58 -1.46 -2.49 -2.05
C VAL A 58 -2.27 -3.74 -1.73
N SER A 59 -1.73 -4.63 -0.89
CA SER A 59 -2.40 -5.86 -0.48
C SER A 59 -2.11 -6.22 0.96
N VAL A 60 -2.97 -7.03 1.57
CA VAL A 60 -2.68 -7.70 2.84
C VAL A 60 -1.95 -8.99 2.55
N GLU A 61 -0.75 -9.14 3.10
CA GLU A 61 0.10 -10.31 2.94
C GLU A 61 0.44 -10.91 4.31
N GLU A 62 0.86 -12.18 4.32
CA GLU A 62 1.32 -12.88 5.51
C GLU A 62 2.85 -12.92 5.53
N ALA A 63 3.44 -12.51 6.65
CA ALA A 63 4.89 -12.50 6.80
C ALA A 63 5.46 -13.92 6.82
N ARG A 64 6.61 -14.12 6.15
CA ARG A 64 7.37 -15.38 6.17
C ARG A 64 8.85 -15.11 6.20
N ASN A 65 9.53 -15.51 7.28
CA ASN A 65 10.96 -15.24 7.48
C ASN A 65 11.33 -13.75 7.37
N MET A 66 10.48 -12.86 7.90
CA MET A 66 10.68 -11.41 7.83
C MET A 66 11.13 -10.88 9.19
N GLU A 67 12.22 -10.10 9.21
CA GLU A 67 12.72 -9.49 10.44
C GLU A 67 11.68 -8.49 11.01
N GLY A 68 11.40 -8.58 12.31
CA GLY A 68 10.44 -7.69 12.99
C GLY A 68 8.97 -8.12 12.91
N LEU A 69 8.65 -9.19 12.18
CA LEU A 69 7.32 -9.79 12.09
C LEU A 69 7.36 -11.26 12.48
N LYS A 70 6.30 -11.75 13.10
CA LYS A 70 6.12 -13.19 13.32
C LYS A 70 5.68 -13.84 12.01
N ASP A 71 6.04 -15.10 11.82
CA ASP A 71 5.49 -15.88 10.71
C ASP A 71 3.96 -15.91 10.79
N ASP A 72 3.33 -15.81 9.62
CA ASP A 72 1.88 -15.71 9.42
C ASP A 72 1.24 -14.43 10.01
N GLU A 73 2.05 -13.46 10.47
CA GLU A 73 1.54 -12.15 10.90
C GLU A 73 1.12 -11.33 9.67
N PRO A 74 -0.14 -10.86 9.60
CA PRO A 74 -0.59 -10.07 8.47
C PRO A 74 -0.03 -8.66 8.52
N TYR A 75 0.37 -8.15 7.35
CA TYR A 75 0.83 -6.78 7.16
C TYR A 75 0.30 -6.23 5.83
N ILE A 76 0.32 -4.91 5.67
CA ILE A 76 -0.03 -4.29 4.39
C ILE A 76 1.24 -4.18 3.54
N TYR A 77 1.30 -4.91 2.44
CA TYR A 77 2.31 -4.76 1.41
C TYR A 77 1.97 -3.59 0.48
N CYS A 78 2.98 -2.78 0.17
CA CYS A 78 2.87 -1.63 -0.73
C CYS A 78 4.00 -1.67 -1.76
N LEU A 79 3.65 -1.74 -3.04
CA LEU A 79 4.59 -1.74 -4.16
C LEU A 79 4.32 -0.56 -5.07
N PHE A 80 5.25 0.39 -5.08
CA PHE A 80 5.21 1.57 -5.95
C PHE A 80 6.01 1.29 -7.21
N HIS A 81 5.34 0.90 -8.29
CA HIS A 81 5.96 0.66 -9.60
C HIS A 81 6.37 1.95 -10.32
N ILE A 82 5.83 3.09 -9.88
CA ILE A 82 6.27 4.41 -10.28
C ILE A 82 7.18 5.01 -9.21
N GLY A 83 8.16 5.81 -9.63
CA GLY A 83 8.95 6.66 -8.74
C GLY A 83 8.57 8.13 -8.88
N GLY A 84 9.28 8.99 -8.15
CA GLY A 84 9.11 10.44 -8.26
C GLY A 84 7.92 10.98 -7.46
N GLU A 85 7.39 12.14 -7.86
CA GLU A 85 6.44 12.90 -7.05
C GLU A 85 5.14 12.16 -6.75
N ASP A 86 4.63 11.36 -7.68
CA ASP A 86 3.34 10.70 -7.49
C ASP A 86 3.43 9.54 -6.49
N ALA A 87 4.53 8.79 -6.49
CA ALA A 87 4.82 7.79 -5.47
C ALA A 87 4.93 8.43 -4.08
N VAL A 88 5.61 9.58 -3.99
CA VAL A 88 5.74 10.34 -2.74
C VAL A 88 4.37 10.84 -2.26
N LYS A 89 3.56 11.45 -3.14
CA LYS A 89 2.20 11.93 -2.80
C LYS A 89 1.31 10.80 -2.29
N TRP A 90 1.34 9.63 -2.93
CA TRP A 90 0.58 8.48 -2.48
C TRP A 90 1.05 7.97 -1.12
N ARG A 91 2.37 7.84 -0.91
CA ARG A 91 2.92 7.44 0.39
C ARG A 91 2.54 8.43 1.49
N GLU A 92 2.67 9.74 1.25
CA GLU A 92 2.24 10.79 2.20
C GLU A 92 0.74 10.72 2.51
N CYS A 93 -0.09 10.44 1.50
CA CYS A 93 -1.52 10.24 1.70
C CYS A 93 -1.81 9.03 2.58
N MET A 94 -1.12 7.90 2.34
CA MET A 94 -1.26 6.70 3.16
C MET A 94 -0.81 6.95 4.61
N TYR A 95 0.28 7.70 4.84
CA TYR A 95 0.67 8.12 6.20
C TYR A 95 -0.43 8.88 6.91
N ARG A 96 -1.05 9.87 6.24
CA ARG A 96 -2.14 10.65 6.84
C ARG A 96 -3.34 9.80 7.23
N VAL A 97 -3.72 8.83 6.41
CA VAL A 97 -4.81 7.89 6.74
C VAL A 97 -4.49 7.10 8.00
N LEU A 98 -3.25 6.61 8.12
CA LEU A 98 -2.83 5.84 9.30
C LEU A 98 -2.87 6.70 10.57
N GLU A 99 -2.47 7.98 10.48
CA GLU A 99 -2.56 8.93 11.58
C GLU A 99 -4.03 9.28 11.94
N GLU A 100 -4.88 9.51 10.94
CA GLU A 100 -6.30 9.88 11.13
C GLU A 100 -7.13 8.75 11.75
N GLU A 101 -6.82 7.50 11.43
CA GLU A 101 -7.46 6.32 12.01
C GLU A 101 -6.86 5.93 13.38
N GLU A 102 -5.97 6.77 13.94
CA GLU A 102 -5.22 6.52 15.19
C GLU A 102 -4.57 5.13 15.22
N CYS A 103 -4.20 4.63 14.04
CA CYS A 103 -3.71 3.28 13.85
C CYS A 103 -2.24 3.24 14.23
N ALA A 104 -1.88 2.42 15.22
CA ALA A 104 -0.50 2.10 15.52
C ALA A 104 0.09 1.31 14.34
N ALA A 105 0.72 2.05 13.42
CA ALA A 105 1.27 1.53 12.18
C ALA A 105 2.77 1.84 12.07
N GLU A 106 3.55 0.84 11.68
CA GLU A 106 5.00 0.97 11.50
C GLU A 106 5.37 0.61 10.05
N TRP A 107 6.03 1.55 9.37
CA TRP A 107 6.51 1.33 8.00
C TRP A 107 7.89 0.71 8.02
N PHE A 108 8.13 -0.26 7.14
CA PHE A 108 9.43 -0.90 6.94
C PHE A 108 9.69 -1.14 5.44
N GLU A 109 10.96 -1.17 5.06
CA GLU A 109 11.40 -1.45 3.69
C GLU A 109 11.51 -2.97 3.45
N LEU A 110 11.28 -3.40 2.21
CA LEU A 110 11.29 -4.80 1.77
C LEU A 110 12.37 -5.09 0.73
#